data_AF-A0A975HBZ8-F1
#
_entry.id   AF-A0A975HBZ8-F1
#
_cell.length_a   1.000
_cell.length_b   1.000
_cell.length_c   1.000
_cell.angle_alpha   90.00
_cell.angle_beta   90.00
_cell.angle_gamma   90.00
#
_symmetry.space_group_name_H-M   'P 1'
#
loop_
_entity.id
_entity.type
_entity.pdbx_description
1 polymer ?
#
loop_
_entity_poly.entity_id
_entity_poly.type
_entity_poly.pdbx_seq_one_letter_code
_entity_poly.pdbx_strand_id
1 'polypeptide(L)'
;MTGRILPRYRHALRSAGLQFHVPVDIRAEMLVALASLWTPSTFDAQSARLQAYWDAADRLEEALRQWRAAGAEGEAPTIGIDDAEVSAIIDLQRRLSENWPRLARMAADNSLFLEESPRVALSLVLAGWSGIDVPFALEDGEVPMATIDAIEKGLGKVERAAQARSIDIVGEGLAFLSLLARATKEMNLSGDEEKNSPSPSPAPSTPNGSTTTSSGEMEDNAGSTASAPSPATPPA
;
A
#
# COMPACT_ATOMS: atom_id res chain seq x y z
N MET A 1 8.16 -16.06 8.53
CA MET A 1 8.92 -15.06 7.73
C MET A 1 8.07 -13.86 7.30
N THR A 2 6.81 -13.73 7.77
CA THR A 2 5.79 -12.81 7.24
C THR A 2 5.82 -11.39 7.85
N GLY A 3 6.22 -11.22 9.11
CA GLY A 3 6.16 -9.91 9.80
C GLY A 3 7.18 -8.84 9.37
N ARG A 4 8.01 -9.07 8.35
CA ARG A 4 9.06 -8.11 7.90
C ARG A 4 8.89 -7.60 6.47
N ILE A 5 7.88 -8.07 5.74
CA ILE A 5 7.78 -7.76 4.31
C ILE A 5 7.23 -6.36 4.04
N LEU A 6 6.25 -5.91 4.83
CA LEU A 6 5.64 -4.59 4.66
C LEU A 6 6.61 -3.42 4.93
N PRO A 7 7.46 -3.43 5.98
CA PRO A 7 8.51 -2.42 6.14
C PRO A 7 9.51 -2.41 4.99
N ARG A 8 9.90 -3.58 4.46
CA ARG A 8 10.79 -3.70 3.30
C ARG A 8 10.15 -3.16 2.03
N TYR A 9 8.88 -3.49 1.79
CA TYR A 9 8.11 -2.97 0.66
C TYR A 9 8.02 -1.45 0.70
N ARG A 10 7.64 -0.86 1.85
CA ARG A 10 7.62 0.59 2.02
C ARG A 10 8.99 1.24 1.81
N HIS A 11 10.06 0.57 2.21
CA HIS A 11 11.42 1.04 1.96
C HIS A 11 11.74 0.99 0.46
N ALA A 12 11.49 -0.13 -0.22
CA ALA A 12 11.74 -0.31 -1.64
C ALA A 12 10.98 0.72 -2.50
N LEU A 13 9.70 0.98 -2.19
CA LEU A 13 8.91 2.03 -2.85
C LEU A 13 9.58 3.40 -2.72
N ARG A 14 10.04 3.77 -1.52
CA ARG A 14 10.74 5.05 -1.30
C ARG A 14 12.08 5.11 -2.01
N SER A 15 12.87 4.04 -1.98
CA SER A 15 14.15 3.96 -2.68
C SER A 15 14.00 4.08 -4.20
N ALA A 16 12.89 3.55 -4.75
CA ALA A 16 12.53 3.71 -6.15
C ALA A 16 11.91 5.09 -6.48
N GLY A 17 11.72 5.96 -5.49
CA GLY A 17 11.09 7.27 -5.67
C GLY A 17 9.60 7.22 -5.97
N LEU A 18 8.94 6.08 -5.70
CA LEU A 18 7.52 5.88 -5.96
C LEU A 18 6.68 6.55 -4.87
N GLN A 19 5.83 7.49 -5.28
CA GLN A 19 4.94 8.23 -4.40
C GLN A 19 3.49 8.10 -4.87
N PHE A 20 2.59 7.86 -3.92
CA PHE A 20 1.15 7.89 -4.16
C PHE A 20 0.51 9.02 -3.36
N HIS A 21 -0.24 9.86 -4.06
CA HIS A 21 -1.03 10.96 -3.51
C HIS A 21 -2.47 10.50 -3.36
N VAL A 22 -2.96 10.47 -2.13
CA VAL A 22 -4.34 10.05 -1.84
C VAL A 22 -5.33 11.17 -2.22
N PRO A 23 -6.64 10.88 -2.38
CA PRO A 23 -7.62 11.87 -2.78
C PRO A 23 -7.63 13.14 -1.93
N VAL A 24 -7.39 13.03 -0.62
CA VAL A 24 -7.31 14.19 0.28
C VAL A 24 -6.15 15.13 -0.07
N ASP A 25 -4.98 14.61 -0.48
CA ASP A 25 -3.84 15.42 -0.89
C ASP A 25 -4.14 16.16 -2.20
N ILE A 26 -4.76 15.45 -3.16
CA ILE A 26 -5.16 16.02 -4.45
C ILE A 26 -6.19 17.13 -4.25
N ARG A 27 -7.19 16.90 -3.40
CA ARG A 27 -8.23 17.90 -3.07
C ARG A 27 -7.65 19.10 -2.36
N ALA A 28 -6.71 18.91 -1.43
CA ALA A 28 -6.00 20.00 -0.77
C ALA A 28 -5.24 20.85 -1.79
N GLU A 29 -4.54 20.22 -2.74
CA GLU A 29 -3.84 20.94 -3.79
C GLU A 29 -4.79 21.66 -4.75
N MET A 30 -5.95 21.07 -5.07
CA MET A 30 -7.00 21.74 -5.83
C MET A 30 -7.47 23.03 -5.13
N LEU A 31 -7.64 23.00 -3.80
CA LEU A 31 -8.00 24.21 -3.04
C LEU A 31 -6.90 25.27 -3.08
N VAL A 32 -5.62 24.88 -3.02
CA VAL A 32 -4.49 25.80 -3.18
C VAL A 32 -4.51 26.46 -4.57
N ALA A 33 -4.70 25.65 -5.63
CA ALA A 33 -4.80 26.16 -6.99
C ALA A 33 -5.97 27.14 -7.16
N LEU A 34 -7.14 26.79 -6.62
CA LEU A 34 -8.34 27.64 -6.66
C LEU A 34 -8.15 28.95 -5.91
N ALA A 35 -7.56 28.93 -4.72
CA ALA A 35 -7.26 30.13 -3.94
C ALA A 35 -6.30 31.09 -4.69
N SER A 36 -5.42 30.54 -5.53
CA SER A 36 -4.52 31.34 -6.37
C SER A 36 -5.18 31.91 -7.62
N LEU A 37 -6.23 31.26 -8.14
CA LEU A 37 -6.85 31.61 -9.43
C LEU A 37 -8.14 32.44 -9.27
N TRP A 38 -8.81 32.31 -8.13
CA TRP A 38 -10.06 33.00 -7.85
C TRP A 38 -9.87 34.20 -6.93
N THR A 39 -10.80 35.15 -6.98
CA THR A 39 -10.89 36.20 -5.95
C THR A 39 -11.26 35.57 -4.61
N PRO A 40 -10.86 36.15 -3.46
CA PRO A 40 -11.20 35.61 -2.15
C PRO A 40 -12.71 35.37 -1.97
N SER A 41 -13.55 36.31 -2.40
CA SER A 41 -15.02 36.18 -2.35
C SER A 41 -15.57 35.01 -3.17
N THR A 42 -14.99 34.76 -4.36
CA THR A 42 -15.38 33.63 -5.22
C THR A 42 -14.91 32.32 -4.61
N PHE A 43 -13.69 32.30 -4.08
CA PHE A 43 -13.13 31.14 -3.41
C PHE A 43 -13.97 30.73 -2.20
N ASP A 44 -14.31 31.65 -1.31
CA ASP A 44 -15.11 31.34 -0.12
C ASP A 44 -16.49 30.78 -0.49
N ALA A 45 -17.16 31.35 -1.50
CA ALA A 45 -18.46 30.89 -1.95
C ALA A 45 -18.42 29.51 -2.64
N GLN A 46 -17.41 29.26 -3.46
CA GLN A 46 -17.35 28.04 -4.30
C GLN A 46 -16.60 26.88 -3.64
N SER A 47 -15.65 27.14 -2.74
CA SER A 47 -14.90 26.09 -2.05
C SER A 47 -15.79 25.26 -1.13
N ALA A 48 -16.74 25.87 -0.43
CA ALA A 48 -17.72 25.17 0.40
C ALA A 48 -18.60 24.21 -0.42
N ARG A 49 -19.03 24.65 -1.61
CA ARG A 49 -19.79 23.83 -2.56
C ARG A 49 -18.99 22.63 -3.06
N LEU A 50 -17.71 22.84 -3.40
CA LEU A 50 -16.81 21.78 -3.85
C LEU A 50 -16.53 20.74 -2.75
N GLN A 51 -16.32 21.19 -1.52
CA GLN A 51 -16.14 20.31 -0.36
C GLN A 51 -17.41 19.48 -0.09
N ALA A 52 -18.59 20.10 -0.13
CA ALA A 52 -19.85 19.38 0.04
C ALA A 52 -20.06 18.28 -1.03
N TYR A 53 -19.66 18.54 -2.27
CA TYR A 53 -19.66 17.53 -3.34
C TYR A 53 -18.70 16.37 -3.02
N TRP A 54 -17.47 16.67 -2.60
CA TRP A 54 -16.49 15.64 -2.24
C TRP A 54 -16.96 14.78 -1.06
N ASP A 55 -17.54 15.39 -0.03
CA ASP A 55 -18.09 14.66 1.11
C ASP A 55 -19.25 13.75 0.70
N ALA A 56 -20.10 14.20 -0.23
CA ALA A 56 -21.18 13.39 -0.78
C ALA A 56 -20.65 12.21 -1.61
N ALA A 57 -19.61 12.43 -2.41
CA ALA A 57 -18.94 11.38 -3.17
C ALA A 57 -18.28 10.34 -2.26
N ASP A 58 -17.62 10.76 -1.18
CA ASP A 58 -17.00 9.84 -0.22
C ASP A 58 -18.04 9.00 0.52
N ARG A 59 -19.16 9.62 0.93
CA ARG A 59 -20.29 8.89 1.54
C ARG A 59 -20.90 7.86 0.59
N LEU A 60 -21.00 8.20 -0.71
CA LEU A 60 -21.47 7.26 -1.72
C LEU A 60 -20.52 6.08 -1.88
N GLU A 61 -19.22 6.35 -1.97
CA GLU A 61 -18.21 5.30 -2.12
C GLU A 61 -18.24 4.32 -0.94
N GLU A 62 -18.36 4.85 0.28
CA GLU A 62 -18.50 4.04 1.49
C GLU A 62 -19.80 3.21 1.47
N ALA A 63 -20.94 3.81 1.13
CA ALA A 63 -22.21 3.11 1.02
C ALA A 63 -22.16 1.99 -0.04
N LEU A 64 -21.54 2.26 -1.19
CA LEU A 64 -21.32 1.27 -2.24
C LEU A 64 -20.39 0.12 -1.77
N ARG A 65 -19.35 0.44 -0.99
CA ARG A 65 -18.45 -0.56 -0.41
C ARG A 65 -19.20 -1.50 0.54
N GLN A 66 -20.03 -0.94 1.43
CA GLN A 66 -20.84 -1.71 2.38
C GLN A 66 -21.90 -2.55 1.66
N TRP A 67 -22.57 -1.98 0.65
CA TRP A 67 -23.55 -2.69 -0.17
C TRP A 67 -22.94 -3.89 -0.91
N ARG A 68 -21.74 -3.72 -1.49
CA ARG A 68 -21.00 -4.83 -2.12
C ARG A 68 -20.59 -5.91 -1.11
N ALA A 69 -20.11 -5.50 0.07
CA ALA A 69 -19.74 -6.43 1.13
C ALA A 69 -20.94 -7.24 1.67
N ALA A 70 -22.15 -6.66 1.62
CA ALA A 70 -23.39 -7.31 2.03
C ALA A 70 -24.01 -8.23 0.94
N GLY A 71 -23.33 -8.43 -0.20
CA GLY A 71 -23.79 -9.34 -1.27
C GLY A 71 -24.48 -8.65 -2.45
N ALA A 72 -24.46 -7.33 -2.54
CA ALA A 72 -24.91 -6.56 -3.71
C ALA A 72 -26.33 -6.91 -4.21
N GLU A 73 -27.26 -7.16 -3.28
CA GLU A 73 -28.67 -7.39 -3.61
C GLU A 73 -29.46 -6.06 -3.58
N GLY A 74 -30.40 -5.89 -4.51
CA GLY A 74 -31.25 -4.70 -4.60
C GLY A 74 -30.64 -3.51 -5.36
N GLU A 75 -31.23 -2.33 -5.18
CA GLU A 75 -30.79 -1.12 -5.84
C GLU A 75 -29.51 -0.58 -5.17
N ALA A 76 -28.53 -0.20 -6.00
CA ALA A 76 -27.29 0.38 -5.50
C ALA A 76 -27.55 1.76 -4.88
N PRO A 77 -26.87 2.11 -3.78
CA PRO A 77 -26.91 3.48 -3.26
C PRO A 77 -26.57 4.50 -4.35
N THR A 78 -27.29 5.61 -4.36
CA THR A 78 -27.07 6.76 -5.25
C THR A 78 -26.99 8.05 -4.45
N ILE A 79 -26.43 9.11 -5.04
CA ILE A 79 -26.54 10.47 -4.49
C ILE A 79 -27.42 11.32 -5.39
N GLY A 80 -28.29 12.12 -4.77
CA GLY A 80 -29.10 13.11 -5.47
C GLY A 80 -28.34 14.41 -5.70
N ILE A 81 -27.21 14.36 -6.42
CA ILE A 81 -26.57 15.58 -6.94
C ILE A 81 -27.06 15.76 -8.38
N ASP A 82 -27.43 16.98 -8.72
CA ASP A 82 -27.85 17.36 -10.06
C ASP A 82 -26.77 17.04 -11.12
N ASP A 83 -27.13 16.46 -12.25
CA ASP A 83 -26.15 16.04 -13.26
C ASP A 83 -25.36 17.22 -13.86
N ALA A 84 -25.99 18.40 -13.98
CA ALA A 84 -25.28 19.59 -14.48
C ALA A 84 -24.26 20.10 -13.46
N GLU A 85 -24.58 20.00 -12.17
CA GLU A 85 -23.65 20.25 -11.06
C GLU A 85 -22.44 19.31 -11.11
N VAL A 86 -22.67 18.01 -11.27
CA VAL A 86 -21.60 17.00 -11.40
C VAL A 86 -20.71 17.33 -12.60
N SER A 87 -21.30 17.61 -13.76
CA SER A 87 -20.54 17.94 -14.97
C SER A 87 -19.69 19.20 -14.77
N ALA A 88 -20.24 20.25 -14.14
CA ALA A 88 -19.51 21.49 -13.90
C ALA A 88 -18.30 21.28 -12.97
N ILE A 89 -18.44 20.44 -11.94
CA ILE A 89 -17.34 20.12 -11.02
C ILE A 89 -16.29 19.26 -11.73
N ILE A 90 -16.68 18.24 -12.49
CA ILE A 90 -15.75 17.42 -13.27
C ILE A 90 -14.95 18.29 -14.25
N ASP A 91 -15.61 19.21 -14.95
CA ASP A 91 -14.94 20.13 -15.86
C ASP A 91 -13.99 21.11 -15.15
N LEU A 92 -14.35 21.57 -13.95
CA LEU A 92 -13.46 22.37 -13.12
C LEU A 92 -12.21 21.57 -12.71
N GLN A 93 -12.40 20.35 -12.20
CA GLN A 93 -11.32 19.48 -11.77
C GLN A 93 -10.38 19.15 -12.93
N ARG A 94 -10.93 18.79 -14.10
CA ARG A 94 -10.16 18.52 -15.31
C ARG A 94 -9.30 19.73 -15.71
N ARG A 95 -9.89 20.93 -15.78
CA ARG A 95 -9.15 22.15 -16.12
C ARG A 95 -8.06 22.46 -15.10
N LEU A 96 -8.30 22.24 -13.80
CA LEU A 96 -7.27 22.42 -12.78
C LEU A 96 -6.12 21.43 -12.96
N SER A 97 -6.43 20.15 -13.17
CA SER A 97 -5.40 19.12 -13.40
C SER A 97 -4.57 19.38 -14.66
N GLU A 98 -5.16 19.91 -15.72
CA GLU A 98 -4.46 20.25 -16.97
C GLU A 98 -3.58 21.50 -16.85
N ASN A 99 -4.00 22.49 -16.04
CA ASN A 99 -3.37 23.82 -16.03
C ASN A 99 -2.56 24.12 -14.76
N TRP A 100 -2.64 23.27 -13.72
CA TRP A 100 -1.87 23.45 -12.49
C TRP A 100 -0.69 22.45 -12.44
N PRO A 101 0.57 22.91 -12.56
CA PRO A 101 1.72 22.03 -12.68
C PRO A 101 1.87 21.00 -11.56
N ARG A 102 1.48 21.36 -10.33
CA ARG A 102 1.59 20.45 -9.19
C ARG A 102 0.56 19.32 -9.25
N LEU A 103 -0.66 19.57 -9.72
CA LEU A 103 -1.67 18.52 -9.92
C LEU A 103 -1.25 17.58 -11.05
N ALA A 104 -0.70 18.12 -12.15
CA ALA A 104 -0.16 17.31 -13.23
C ALA A 104 0.99 16.39 -12.74
N ARG A 105 1.88 16.92 -11.88
CA ARG A 105 2.94 16.11 -11.25
C ARG A 105 2.37 15.00 -10.35
N MET A 106 1.39 15.31 -9.50
CA MET A 106 0.76 14.31 -8.63
C MET A 106 0.09 13.20 -9.44
N ALA A 107 -0.55 13.54 -10.57
CA ALA A 107 -1.14 12.55 -11.48
C ALA A 107 -0.07 11.65 -12.14
N ALA A 108 1.06 12.23 -12.54
CA ALA A 108 2.19 11.49 -13.09
C ALA A 108 2.80 10.55 -12.03
N ASP A 109 3.03 11.05 -10.81
CA ASP A 109 3.52 10.25 -9.67
C ASP A 109 2.59 9.06 -9.39
N ASN A 110 1.27 9.29 -9.33
CA ASN A 110 0.28 8.24 -9.12
C ASN A 110 0.27 7.21 -10.25
N SER A 111 0.42 7.65 -11.50
CA SER A 111 0.46 6.74 -12.67
C SER A 111 1.67 5.82 -12.58
N LEU A 112 2.86 6.39 -12.32
CA LEU A 112 4.09 5.63 -12.14
C LEU A 112 3.99 4.68 -10.93
N PHE A 113 3.42 5.15 -9.82
CA PHE A 113 3.21 4.31 -8.64
C PHE A 113 2.31 3.11 -8.94
N LEU A 114 1.18 3.31 -9.62
CA LEU A 114 0.24 2.24 -9.95
C LEU A 114 0.85 1.22 -10.93
N GLU A 115 1.72 1.66 -11.83
CA GLU A 115 2.44 0.80 -12.77
C GLU A 115 3.54 -0.02 -12.08
N GLU A 116 4.37 0.62 -11.26
CA GLU A 116 5.61 0.01 -10.75
C GLU A 116 5.44 -0.66 -9.37
N SER A 117 4.57 -0.15 -8.52
CA SER A 117 4.42 -0.68 -7.15
C SER A 117 4.03 -2.16 -7.07
N PRO A 118 3.25 -2.74 -8.01
CA PRO A 118 3.00 -4.18 -8.02
C PRO A 118 4.25 -4.99 -8.42
N ARG A 119 5.11 -4.47 -9.31
CA ARG A 119 6.38 -5.11 -9.68
C ARG A 119 7.34 -5.15 -8.50
N VAL A 120 7.41 -4.06 -7.73
CA VAL A 120 8.17 -4.00 -6.48
C VAL A 120 7.61 -4.97 -5.43
N ALA A 121 6.29 -5.15 -5.35
CA ALA A 121 5.72 -6.17 -4.46
C ALA A 121 6.16 -7.57 -4.90
N LEU A 122 6.09 -7.85 -6.21
CA LEU A 122 6.48 -9.13 -6.78
C LEU A 122 7.95 -9.46 -6.53
N SER A 123 8.88 -8.50 -6.67
CA SER A 123 10.30 -8.76 -6.43
C SER A 123 10.62 -9.20 -5.01
N LEU A 124 9.81 -8.80 -4.03
CA LEU A 124 10.02 -9.13 -2.62
C LEU A 124 9.45 -10.50 -2.23
N VAL A 125 8.41 -10.97 -2.92
CA VAL A 125 7.70 -12.21 -2.55
C VAL A 125 8.09 -13.41 -3.40
N LEU A 126 8.63 -13.17 -4.59
CA LEU A 126 8.90 -14.23 -5.56
C LEU A 126 10.10 -15.08 -5.12
N ALA A 127 9.85 -16.36 -4.87
CA ALA A 127 10.86 -17.32 -4.40
C ALA A 127 11.38 -18.28 -5.49
N GLY A 128 10.84 -18.18 -6.71
CA GLY A 128 11.20 -19.03 -7.84
C GLY A 128 10.03 -19.34 -8.76
N TRP A 129 10.32 -19.97 -9.89
CA TRP A 129 9.34 -20.45 -10.86
C TRP A 129 9.92 -21.61 -11.68
N SER A 130 9.04 -22.26 -12.44
CA SER A 130 9.42 -23.26 -13.43
C SER A 130 8.48 -23.16 -14.64
N GLY A 131 8.85 -23.75 -15.77
CA GLY A 131 8.02 -23.76 -16.98
C GLY A 131 8.14 -22.51 -17.86
N ILE A 132 9.04 -21.57 -17.53
CA ILE A 132 9.46 -20.47 -18.41
C ILE A 132 10.98 -20.43 -18.51
N ASP A 133 11.48 -20.08 -19.69
CA ASP A 133 12.92 -19.99 -20.00
C ASP A 133 13.49 -18.64 -19.55
N VAL A 134 13.39 -18.38 -18.25
CA VAL A 134 13.94 -17.19 -17.58
C VAL A 134 14.69 -17.69 -16.34
N PRO A 135 16.00 -17.44 -16.21
CA PRO A 135 16.76 -17.87 -15.05
C PRO A 135 16.32 -17.10 -13.81
N PHE A 136 16.25 -17.80 -12.68
CA PHE A 136 16.01 -17.16 -11.39
C PHE A 136 17.23 -16.37 -10.94
N ALA A 137 17.01 -15.14 -10.48
CA ALA A 137 18.02 -14.28 -9.90
C ALA A 137 17.47 -13.63 -8.62
N LEU A 138 18.30 -13.53 -7.60
CA LEU A 138 17.99 -12.88 -6.33
C LEU A 138 19.20 -12.08 -5.89
N GLU A 139 19.02 -10.78 -5.71
CA GLU A 139 20.06 -9.83 -5.34
C GLU A 139 19.58 -9.05 -4.11
N ASP A 140 20.39 -9.04 -3.04
CA ASP A 140 20.03 -8.38 -1.77
C ASP A 140 18.66 -8.77 -1.19
N GLY A 141 18.24 -10.00 -1.48
CA GLY A 141 16.97 -10.55 -1.02
C GLY A 141 15.75 -10.03 -1.78
N GLU A 142 15.94 -9.55 -3.01
CA GLU A 142 14.90 -9.11 -3.94
C GLU A 142 15.19 -9.66 -5.35
N VAL A 143 14.15 -9.95 -6.13
CA VAL A 143 14.33 -10.33 -7.55
C VAL A 143 14.57 -9.05 -8.37
N PRO A 144 15.65 -8.94 -9.16
CA PRO A 144 15.92 -7.74 -9.94
C PRO A 144 14.78 -7.38 -10.91
N MET A 145 14.49 -6.09 -11.09
CA MET A 145 13.41 -5.62 -11.99
C MET A 145 13.58 -6.13 -13.43
N ALA A 146 14.82 -6.19 -13.93
CA ALA A 146 15.11 -6.76 -15.24
C ALA A 146 14.67 -8.24 -15.36
N THR A 147 14.73 -8.99 -14.26
CA THR A 147 14.24 -10.36 -14.19
C THR A 147 12.70 -10.38 -14.17
N ILE A 148 12.04 -9.45 -13.48
CA ILE A 148 10.58 -9.28 -13.51
C ILE A 148 10.10 -9.01 -14.94
N ASP A 149 10.75 -8.11 -15.67
CA ASP A 149 10.44 -7.82 -17.08
C ASP A 149 10.66 -9.04 -17.99
N ALA A 150 11.69 -9.85 -17.70
CA ALA A 150 11.94 -11.09 -18.42
C ALA A 150 10.86 -12.14 -18.15
N ILE A 151 10.37 -12.25 -16.91
CA ILE A 151 9.25 -13.13 -16.53
C ILE A 151 7.98 -12.73 -17.29
N GLU A 152 7.63 -11.45 -17.33
CA GLU A 152 6.48 -10.94 -18.07
C GLU A 152 6.54 -11.37 -19.55
N LYS A 153 7.69 -11.15 -20.20
CA LYS A 153 7.93 -11.58 -21.58
C LYS A 153 7.87 -13.10 -21.74
N GLY A 154 8.38 -13.85 -20.75
CA GLY A 154 8.35 -15.31 -20.71
C GLY A 154 6.92 -15.86 -20.64
N LEU A 155 6.11 -15.31 -19.75
CA LEU A 155 4.68 -15.65 -19.62
C LEU A 155 3.91 -15.30 -20.89
N GLY A 156 4.14 -14.12 -21.47
CA GLY A 156 3.51 -13.74 -22.74
C GLY A 156 3.86 -14.67 -23.92
N LYS A 157 5.03 -15.34 -23.91
CA LYS A 157 5.35 -16.40 -24.91
C LYS A 157 4.51 -17.65 -24.66
N VAL A 158 4.35 -18.06 -23.40
CA VAL A 158 3.53 -19.22 -23.03
C VAL A 158 2.06 -18.98 -23.41
N GLU A 159 1.54 -17.79 -23.11
CA GLU A 159 0.16 -17.41 -23.42
C GLU A 159 -0.10 -17.41 -24.92
N ARG A 160 0.77 -16.79 -25.73
CA ARG A 160 0.65 -16.83 -27.19
C ARG A 160 0.72 -18.24 -27.77
N ALA A 161 1.57 -19.11 -27.20
CA ALA A 161 1.63 -20.51 -27.61
C ALA A 161 0.34 -21.28 -27.25
N ALA A 162 -0.31 -20.95 -26.14
CA ALA A 162 -1.60 -21.51 -25.74
C ALA A 162 -2.75 -21.02 -26.62
N GLN A 163 -2.79 -19.73 -26.96
CA GLN A 163 -3.75 -19.15 -27.90
C GLN A 163 -3.64 -19.79 -29.28
N ALA A 164 -2.41 -19.99 -29.79
CA ALA A 164 -2.19 -20.68 -31.06
C ALA A 164 -2.72 -22.12 -31.07
N ARG A 165 -2.90 -22.74 -29.90
CA ARG A 165 -3.50 -24.06 -29.71
C ARG A 165 -5.01 -24.01 -29.45
N SER A 166 -5.65 -22.86 -29.63
CA SER A 166 -7.09 -22.62 -29.41
C SER A 166 -7.55 -22.93 -27.98
N ILE A 167 -6.72 -22.60 -26.99
CA ILE A 167 -7.12 -22.63 -25.58
C ILE A 167 -7.82 -21.30 -25.28
N ASP A 168 -9.15 -21.27 -25.42
CA ASP A 168 -10.04 -20.08 -25.41
C ASP A 168 -9.95 -19.17 -24.17
N ILE A 169 -9.33 -19.62 -23.08
CA ILE A 169 -9.33 -18.91 -21.78
C ILE A 169 -8.07 -18.05 -21.60
N VAL A 170 -7.07 -18.17 -22.48
CA VAL A 170 -5.77 -17.52 -22.27
C VAL A 170 -5.71 -16.19 -23.01
N GLY A 171 -6.06 -15.09 -22.33
CA GLY A 171 -5.78 -13.72 -22.79
C GLY A 171 -4.32 -13.33 -22.56
N GLU A 172 -3.74 -12.54 -23.47
CA GLU A 172 -2.37 -12.04 -23.32
C GLU A 172 -2.26 -11.09 -22.12
N GLY A 173 -1.23 -11.26 -21.30
CA GLY A 173 -0.95 -10.46 -20.10
C GLY A 173 -1.70 -10.89 -18.84
N LEU A 174 -2.67 -11.82 -18.92
CA LEU A 174 -3.48 -12.21 -17.77
C LEU A 174 -2.70 -12.97 -16.69
N ALA A 175 -1.75 -13.81 -17.08
CA ALA A 175 -0.94 -14.57 -16.12
C ALA A 175 -0.03 -13.63 -15.32
N PHE A 176 0.59 -12.65 -15.98
CA PHE A 176 1.43 -11.67 -15.29
C PHE A 176 0.59 -10.76 -14.40
N LEU A 177 -0.56 -10.27 -14.87
CA LEU A 177 -1.49 -9.48 -14.06
C LEU A 177 -1.97 -10.25 -12.82
N SER A 178 -2.26 -11.55 -12.97
CA SER A 178 -2.65 -12.42 -11.84
C SER A 178 -1.52 -12.57 -10.82
N LEU A 179 -0.27 -12.66 -11.29
CA LEU A 179 0.91 -12.74 -10.44
C LEU A 179 1.12 -11.43 -9.65
N LEU A 180 1.01 -10.28 -10.32
CA LEU A 180 1.06 -8.96 -9.68
C LEU A 180 -0.04 -8.82 -8.63
N ALA A 181 -1.28 -9.16 -8.96
CA ALA A 181 -2.40 -9.10 -8.03
C ALA A 181 -2.19 -9.98 -6.78
N ARG A 182 -1.62 -11.19 -6.97
CA ARG A 182 -1.27 -12.05 -5.84
C ARG A 182 -0.17 -11.43 -4.98
N ALA A 183 0.89 -10.90 -5.58
CA ALA A 183 1.99 -10.27 -4.85
C ALA A 183 1.53 -9.06 -4.04
N THR A 184 0.69 -8.21 -4.63
CA THR A 184 0.10 -7.05 -3.92
C THR A 184 -0.78 -7.51 -2.75
N LYS A 185 -1.51 -8.62 -2.87
CA LYS A 185 -2.29 -9.17 -1.76
C LYS A 185 -1.41 -9.57 -0.56
N GLU A 186 -0.23 -10.13 -0.80
CA GLU A 186 0.73 -10.46 0.26
C GLU A 186 1.28 -9.20 0.99
N MET A 187 1.20 -8.02 0.38
CA MET A 187 1.57 -6.75 1.05
C MET A 187 0.45 -6.25 1.97
N ASN A 188 -0.79 -6.69 1.75
CA ASN A 188 -2.00 -6.31 2.47
C ASN A 188 -2.48 -7.44 3.40
N LEU A 189 -1.55 -8.19 4.02
CA LEU A 189 -1.90 -9.19 5.05
C LEU A 189 -2.86 -8.55 6.04
N SER A 190 -4.08 -9.08 6.05
CA SER A 190 -5.19 -8.52 6.82
C SER A 190 -4.85 -8.53 8.32
N GLY A 191 -5.37 -7.59 9.10
CA GLY A 191 -5.02 -7.45 10.54
C GLY A 191 -5.29 -8.68 11.42
N ASP A 192 -5.94 -9.73 10.88
CA ASP A 192 -6.10 -11.03 11.53
C ASP A 192 -5.02 -12.06 11.16
N GLU A 193 -4.31 -11.90 10.05
CA GLU A 193 -3.15 -12.75 9.66
C GLU A 193 -1.86 -12.33 10.40
N GLU A 194 -1.74 -11.07 10.83
CA GLU A 194 -0.61 -10.61 11.67
C GLU A 194 -0.60 -11.25 13.07
N LYS A 195 -1.77 -11.61 13.62
CA LYS A 195 -1.89 -12.12 15.00
C LYS A 195 -1.44 -13.56 15.20
N ASN A 196 -1.22 -14.32 14.11
CA ASN A 196 -0.82 -15.74 14.16
C ASN A 196 0.65 -15.97 13.77
N SER A 197 1.46 -14.92 13.65
CA SER A 197 2.89 -15.08 13.44
C SER A 197 3.57 -15.45 14.77
N PRO A 198 4.21 -16.62 14.93
CA PRO A 198 4.90 -16.97 16.16
C PRO A 198 5.95 -15.89 16.47
N SER A 199 5.88 -15.37 17.70
CA SER A 199 6.83 -14.38 18.22
C SER A 199 8.27 -14.84 17.94
N PRO A 200 9.18 -13.93 17.59
CA PRO A 200 10.58 -14.29 17.43
C PRO A 200 11.08 -14.99 18.71
N SER A 201 11.75 -16.14 18.53
CA SER A 201 12.41 -16.84 19.62
C SER A 201 13.27 -15.85 20.42
N PRO A 202 13.27 -15.91 21.76
CA PRO A 202 14.11 -15.03 22.57
C PRO A 202 15.56 -15.16 22.10
N ALA A 203 16.19 -14.02 21.84
CA ALA A 203 17.59 -13.97 21.46
C ALA A 203 18.43 -14.74 22.50
N PRO A 204 19.43 -15.54 22.08
CA PRO A 204 20.37 -16.14 23.01
C PRO A 204 21.06 -15.01 23.79
N SER A 205 20.99 -15.08 25.11
CA SER A 205 21.67 -14.18 26.03
C SER A 205 23.14 -14.04 25.63
N THR A 206 23.56 -12.80 25.38
CA THR A 206 24.95 -12.44 25.12
C THR A 206 25.87 -13.05 26.18
N PRO A 207 26.98 -13.72 25.81
CA PRO A 207 27.97 -14.16 26.79
C PRO A 207 28.61 -12.91 27.41
N ASN A 208 28.44 -12.72 28.71
CA ASN A 208 29.24 -11.76 29.48
C ASN A 208 30.70 -12.22 29.45
N GLY A 209 31.47 -11.68 28.52
CA GLY A 209 32.91 -11.80 28.50
C GLY A 209 33.55 -10.68 29.32
N SER A 210 33.80 -10.93 30.60
CA SER A 210 34.95 -10.31 31.27
C SER A 210 35.43 -11.23 32.39
N THR A 211 36.47 -11.99 32.06
CA THR A 211 37.23 -12.83 32.99
C THR A 211 38.10 -11.95 33.90
N THR A 212 37.82 -11.98 35.19
CA THR A 212 38.82 -11.74 36.24
C THR A 212 38.64 -12.76 37.36
N THR A 213 39.55 -13.74 37.33
CA THR A 213 40.24 -14.41 38.45
C THR A 213 39.45 -14.96 39.65
N SER A 214 39.64 -16.28 39.80
CA SER A 214 39.84 -17.06 41.04
C SER A 214 38.65 -17.35 41.97
N SER A 215 38.31 -18.65 41.98
CA SER A 215 38.10 -19.50 43.16
C SER A 215 36.82 -19.33 44.00
N GLY A 216 36.13 -20.44 44.22
CA GLY A 216 35.38 -20.67 45.47
C GLY A 216 33.90 -21.00 45.33
N GLU A 217 33.61 -22.31 45.35
CA GLU A 217 32.59 -22.94 46.19
C GLU A 217 31.08 -22.76 45.94
N MET A 218 30.38 -23.81 46.39
CA MET A 218 28.98 -24.21 46.22
C MET A 218 28.02 -23.38 47.09
N GLU A 219 26.74 -23.79 46.99
CA GLU A 219 25.63 -23.58 47.95
C GLU A 219 24.93 -22.22 47.86
N ASP A 220 23.65 -22.06 48.19
CA ASP A 220 22.45 -22.89 48.27
C ASP A 220 21.34 -21.88 48.64
N ASN A 221 20.10 -22.11 48.21
CA ASN A 221 18.87 -21.64 48.85
C ASN A 221 18.54 -20.13 49.12
N ALA A 222 17.21 -19.94 49.18
CA ALA A 222 16.45 -18.84 49.82
C ALA A 222 16.45 -17.48 49.08
N GLY A 223 15.38 -16.71 49.02
CA GLY A 223 14.10 -16.70 49.73
C GLY A 223 13.59 -15.25 49.71
N SER A 224 12.28 -15.09 49.50
CA SER A 224 11.42 -13.91 49.66
C SER A 224 12.00 -12.57 50.16
N THR A 225 11.51 -11.45 49.60
CA THR A 225 10.54 -10.58 50.33
C THR A 225 9.94 -9.50 49.44
N ALA A 226 8.63 -9.33 49.57
CA ALA A 226 7.83 -8.26 49.02
C ALA A 226 7.99 -6.96 49.83
N SER A 227 7.78 -5.81 49.19
CA SER A 227 7.13 -4.64 49.80
C SER A 227 6.53 -3.76 48.71
N ALA A 228 5.21 -3.57 48.79
CA ALA A 228 4.37 -2.64 48.03
C ALA A 228 4.41 -1.23 48.70
N PRO A 229 3.51 -0.28 48.37
CA PRO A 229 3.24 0.41 47.10
C PRO A 229 3.39 1.96 47.23
N SER A 230 3.17 2.67 46.11
CA SER A 230 2.98 4.12 45.81
C SER A 230 2.25 4.96 46.90
N PRO A 231 2.29 6.34 46.94
CA PRO A 231 1.89 7.21 45.80
C PRO A 231 2.35 8.70 45.75
N ALA A 232 1.91 9.36 44.66
CA ALA A 232 1.46 10.76 44.51
C ALA A 232 2.48 11.90 44.22
N THR A 233 2.44 12.38 42.96
CA THR A 233 2.56 13.79 42.52
C THR A 233 1.35 14.62 43.04
N PRO A 234 1.22 15.96 42.91
CA PRO A 234 2.07 17.05 42.36
C PRO A 234 1.99 18.34 43.26
N PRO A 235 1.99 19.63 42.80
CA PRO A 235 2.64 20.35 41.69
C PRO A 235 3.44 21.63 42.13
N ALA A 236 4.25 22.19 41.23
CA ALA A 236 4.32 23.62 40.89
C ALA A 236 5.07 23.79 39.55
#